data_AF-A0A358DGU7-F1
#
_entry.id   AF-A0A358DGU7-F1
#
_cell.length_a   1.000
_cell.length_b   1.000
_cell.length_c   1.000
_cell.angle_alpha   90.00
_cell.angle_beta   90.00
_cell.angle_gamma   90.00
#
_symmetry.space_group_name_H-M   'P 1'
#
loop_
_entity.id
_entity.type
_entity.pdbx_description
1 polymer ?
#
loop_
_entity_poly.entity_id
_entity_poly.type
_entity_poly.pdbx_seq_one_letter_code
_entity_poly.pdbx_strand_id
1 'polypeptide(L)'
;SAFLIGQGMLWGNVMGLTFCILQKEFNVLRLDPATYYLSAVPIDLNPWYVILLNVGTLIVSLIMMIAPSYLVAKITPAKSIRFE
;
A
#
# COMPACT_ATOMS: atom_id res chain seq x y z
N SER A 1 -13.97 -7.28 6.01
CA SER A 1 -12.98 -6.21 5.81
C SER A 1 -11.56 -6.73 5.67
N ALA A 2 -11.06 -7.54 6.62
CA ALA A 2 -9.71 -8.13 6.54
C ALA A 2 -9.49 -9.01 5.27
N PHE A 3 -10.53 -9.72 4.83
CA PHE A 3 -10.48 -10.52 3.60
C PHE A 3 -10.22 -9.68 2.33
N LEU A 4 -10.90 -8.53 2.20
CA LEU A 4 -10.71 -7.62 1.06
C LEU A 4 -9.32 -7.00 1.05
N ILE A 5 -8.81 -6.61 2.22
CA ILE A 5 -7.45 -6.07 2.36
C ILE A 5 -6.42 -7.13 2.00
N GLY A 6 -6.54 -8.35 2.54
CA GLY A 6 -5.63 -9.45 2.23
C GLY A 6 -5.61 -9.81 0.75
N GLN A 7 -6.78 -9.88 0.11
CA GLN A 7 -6.88 -10.16 -1.32
C GLN A 7 -6.28 -9.01 -2.16
N GLY A 8 -6.54 -7.76 -1.80
CA GLY A 8 -5.96 -6.59 -2.47
C GLY A 8 -4.44 -6.53 -2.33
N MET A 9 -3.91 -6.83 -1.15
CA MET A 9 -2.47 -6.92 -0.90
C MET A 9 -1.85 -8.04 -1.73
N LEU A 10 -2.48 -9.21 -1.82
CA LEU A 10 -1.94 -10.33 -2.60
C LEU A 10 -1.81 -9.98 -4.08
N TRP A 11 -2.87 -9.44 -4.70
CA TRP A 11 -2.83 -8.99 -6.10
C TRP A 11 -1.87 -7.82 -6.32
N GLY A 12 -1.81 -6.87 -5.37
CA GLY A 12 -0.88 -5.74 -5.43
C GLY A 12 0.59 -6.19 -5.39
N ASN A 13 0.94 -7.14 -4.53
CA ASN A 13 2.29 -7.71 -4.47
C ASN A 13 2.64 -8.47 -5.75
N VAL A 14 1.72 -9.28 -6.28
CA VAL A 14 1.93 -10.00 -7.54
C VAL A 14 2.24 -9.00 -8.66
N MET A 15 1.39 -8.00 -8.87
CA MET A 15 1.61 -6.99 -9.92
C MET A 15 2.89 -6.17 -9.68
N GLY A 16 3.15 -5.74 -8.45
CA GLY A 16 4.33 -4.95 -8.11
C GLY A 16 5.64 -5.73 -8.30
N LEU A 17 5.71 -6.98 -7.83
CA LEU A 17 6.88 -7.84 -8.02
C LEU A 17 7.09 -8.18 -9.48
N THR A 18 6.03 -8.48 -10.24
CA THR A 18 6.13 -8.69 -11.69
C THR A 18 6.70 -7.44 -12.38
N PHE A 19 6.22 -6.25 -12.02
CA PHE A 19 6.75 -5.00 -12.58
C PHE A 19 8.23 -4.79 -12.24
N CYS A 20 8.63 -5.04 -10.99
CA CYS A 20 10.02 -4.92 -10.57
C CYS A 20 10.94 -5.92 -11.29
N ILE A 21 10.51 -7.16 -11.49
CA ILE A 21 11.28 -8.17 -12.23
C ILE A 21 11.41 -7.75 -13.70
N LEU A 22 10.30 -7.33 -14.33
CA LEU A 22 10.32 -6.87 -15.72
C LEU A 22 11.23 -5.66 -15.91
N GLN A 23 11.18 -4.68 -15.00
CA GLN A 23 12.06 -3.51 -15.06
C GLN A 23 13.54 -3.90 -14.81
N LYS A 24 13.83 -4.88 -13.95
CA LYS A 24 15.19 -5.37 -13.70
C LYS A 24 15.80 -6.06 -14.92
N GLU A 25 15.04 -6.93 -15.59
CA GLU A 25 15.51 -7.70 -16.75
C GLU A 25 15.54 -6.85 -18.03
N PHE A 26 14.44 -6.15 -18.32
CA PHE A 26 14.28 -5.44 -19.58
C PHE A 26 14.75 -3.99 -19.53
N ASN A 27 15.03 -3.45 -18.34
CA ASN A 27 15.43 -2.05 -18.14
C ASN A 27 14.51 -1.09 -18.91
N VAL A 28 13.19 -1.30 -18.79
CA VAL A 28 12.16 -0.60 -19.58
C VAL A 28 12.26 0.92 -19.38
N LEU A 29 12.51 1.35 -18.15
CA LEU A 29 12.81 2.73 -17.78
C LEU A 29 14.33 2.93 -17.71
N ARG A 30 14.89 3.50 -18.77
CA ARG A 30 16.28 3.98 -18.83
C ARG A 30 16.33 5.46 -18.48
N LEU A 31 17.35 5.87 -17.75
CA LEU A 31 17.62 7.29 -17.50
C LEU A 31 18.71 7.75 -18.47
N ASP A 32 18.61 8.99 -18.93
CA ASP A 32 19.65 9.58 -19.77
C ASP A 32 20.94 9.75 -18.93
N PRO A 33 22.02 9.02 -19.25
CA PRO A 33 23.26 9.05 -18.48
C PRO A 33 23.94 10.43 -18.46
N ALA A 34 23.56 11.34 -19.38
CA ALA A 34 24.06 12.71 -19.39
C ALA A 34 23.50 13.56 -18.23
N THR A 35 22.32 13.20 -17.71
CA THR A 35 21.64 13.93 -16.62
C THR A 35 21.64 13.15 -15.30
N TYR A 36 21.62 11.81 -15.36
CA TYR A 36 21.65 10.93 -14.21
C TYR A 36 22.81 9.94 -14.35
N TYR A 37 23.72 9.88 -13.39
CA TYR A 37 24.90 8.99 -13.38
C TYR A 37 24.60 7.47 -13.46
N LEU A 38 23.35 7.07 -13.71
CA LEU A 38 22.87 5.69 -13.80
C LEU A 38 22.16 5.47 -15.13
N SER A 39 22.57 4.43 -15.85
CA SER A 39 22.02 4.06 -17.17
C SER A 39 20.60 3.48 -17.11
N ALA A 40 20.18 3.00 -15.93
CA ALA A 40 18.86 2.46 -15.66
C ALA A 40 18.55 2.58 -14.17
N VAL A 41 17.27 2.54 -13.79
CA VAL A 41 16.85 2.52 -12.38
C VAL A 41 17.27 1.17 -11.77
N PRO A 42 18.22 1.15 -10.81
CA PRO A 42 18.61 -0.09 -10.16
C PRO A 42 17.45 -0.58 -9.29
N ILE A 43 17.02 -1.82 -9.51
CA ILE A 43 15.98 -2.47 -8.69
C ILE A 43 16.65 -3.39 -7.69
N ASP A 44 16.50 -3.04 -6.41
CA ASP A 44 16.85 -3.88 -5.28
C ASP A 44 15.59 -4.58 -4.73
N LEU A 45 15.54 -5.90 -4.90
CA LEU A 45 14.46 -6.74 -4.39
C LEU A 45 14.89 -7.40 -3.07
N ASN A 46 15.04 -6.61 -2.01
CA ASN A 46 15.28 -7.16 -0.69
C ASN A 46 13.96 -7.72 -0.09
N PRO A 47 13.91 -9.00 0.30
CA PRO A 47 12.74 -9.60 0.95
C PRO A 47 12.29 -8.83 2.20
N TRP A 48 13.23 -8.22 2.92
CA TRP A 48 12.93 -7.41 4.10
C TRP A 48 12.05 -6.21 3.78
N TYR A 49 12.33 -5.51 2.68
CA TYR A 49 11.51 -4.37 2.25
C TYR A 49 10.09 -4.80 1.87
N VAL A 50 9.95 -5.95 1.22
CA VAL A 50 8.62 -6.49 0.87
C VAL A 50 7.82 -6.80 2.13
N ILE A 51 8.42 -7.46 3.12
CA ILE A 51 7.75 -7.76 4.39
C ILE A 51 7.36 -6.48 5.12
N LEU A 52 8.29 -5.52 5.23
CA LEU A 52 8.08 -4.28 5.97
C LEU A 52 7.02 -3.39 5.31
N LEU A 53 7.00 -3.33 3.99
CA LEU A 53 5.93 -2.68 3.22
C LEU A 53 4.58 -3.35 3.49
N ASN A 54 4.48 -4.67 3.39
CA ASN A 54 3.22 -5.37 3.64
C ASN A 54 2.69 -5.12 5.05
N VAL A 55 3.55 -5.24 6.07
CA VAL A 55 3.18 -4.97 7.46
C VAL A 55 2.75 -3.52 7.63
N GLY A 56 3.51 -2.57 7.09
CA GLY A 56 3.19 -1.14 7.14
C GLY A 56 1.85 -0.81 6.48
N THR A 57 1.62 -1.31 5.26
CA THR A 57 0.35 -1.11 4.54
C THR A 57 -0.83 -1.70 5.29
N LEU A 58 -0.68 -2.89 5.89
CA LEU A 58 -1.73 -3.51 6.70
C LEU A 58 -2.08 -2.63 7.91
N ILE A 59 -1.07 -2.17 8.66
CA ILE A 59 -1.25 -1.31 9.83
C ILE A 59 -1.96 -0.02 9.44
N VAL A 60 -1.49 0.67 8.40
CA VAL A 60 -2.07 1.94 7.94
C VAL A 60 -3.52 1.75 7.49
N SER A 61 -3.81 0.67 6.75
CA SER A 61 -5.16 0.36 6.29
C SER A 61 -6.12 0.07 7.45
N LEU A 62 -5.64 -0.64 8.48
CA LEU A 62 -6.41 -0.90 9.70
C LEU A 62 -6.68 0.40 10.47
N ILE A 63 -5.68 1.27 10.63
CA ILE A 63 -5.84 2.58 11.29
C ILE A 63 -6.89 3.41 10.56
N MET A 64 -6.80 3.49 9.22
CA MET A 64 -7.74 4.25 8.40
C MET A 64 -9.17 3.73 8.47
N MET A 65 -9.40 2.45 8.80
CA MET A 65 -10.76 1.96 9.08
C MET A 65 -11.19 2.21 10.53
N ILE A 66 -10.33 1.92 11.50
CA ILE A 66 -10.69 1.92 12.92
C ILE A 66 -10.87 3.35 13.43
N ALA A 67 -9.99 4.28 13.04
CA ALA A 67 -10.03 5.66 13.47
C ALA A 67 -11.38 6.36 13.17
N PRO A 68 -11.89 6.38 11.92
CA PRO A 68 -13.20 6.98 11.63
C PRO A 68 -14.36 6.18 12.24
N SER A 69 -14.27 4.84 12.28
CA SER A 69 -15.32 4.01 12.89
C SER A 69 -15.51 4.33 14.36
N TYR A 70 -14.41 4.56 15.10
CA TYR A 70 -14.45 4.93 16.51
C TYR A 70 -14.96 6.36 16.73
N LEU A 71 -14.57 7.31 15.87
CA LEU A 71 -15.08 8.68 15.89
C LEU A 71 -16.60 8.72 15.70
N VAL A 72 -17.13 7.96 14.74
CA VAL A 72 -18.56 7.88 14.46
C VAL A 72 -19.31 7.17 15.60
N ALA A 73 -18.76 6.11 16.19
CA ALA A 73 -19.38 5.42 17.33
C ALA A 73 -19.53 6.30 18.59
N LYS A 74 -18.67 7.33 18.75
CA LYS A 74 -18.79 8.33 19.83
C LYS A 74 -19.83 9.41 19.56
N ILE A 75 -20.32 9.55 18.32
CA ILE A 75 -21.44 10.44 18.01
C ILE A 75 -22.69 9.85 18.65
N THR A 76 -23.12 10.48 19.73
CA THR A 76 -24.10 9.97 20.69
C THR A 76 -25.44 9.65 20.00
N PRO A 77 -25.91 8.38 20.00
CA PRO A 77 -27.23 8.03 19.45
C PRO A 77 -28.39 8.69 20.23
N ALA A 78 -28.14 9.07 21.48
CA ALA A 78 -29.15 9.53 22.42
C ALA A 78 -29.60 10.99 22.23
N LYS A 79 -29.00 11.78 21.32
CA LYS A 79 -29.47 13.14 21.02
C LYS A 79 -30.23 13.28 19.69
N SER A 80 -30.26 12.25 18.84
CA SER A 80 -31.03 12.28 17.58
C SER A 80 -32.43 11.67 17.70
N ILE A 81 -32.69 10.85 18.72
CA ILE A 81 -34.06 10.52 19.17
C ILE A 81 -34.51 11.67 20.09
N ARG A 82 -34.75 12.84 19.52
CA ARG A 82 -35.87 13.65 20.01
C ARG A 82 -37.07 13.16 19.21
N PHE A 83 -37.87 12.31 19.84
CA PHE A 83 -39.28 12.21 19.48
C PHE A 83 -39.83 13.64 19.61
N GLU A 84 -40.20 14.25 18.49
CA GLU A 84 -41.33 15.18 18.49
C GLU A 84 -42.61 14.43 18.91
#